data_AF-A0A3D5D1M3-F1
#
_entry.id   AF-A0A3D5D1M3-F1
#
_cell.length_a   1.000
_cell.length_b   1.000
_cell.length_c   1.000
_cell.angle_alpha   90.00
_cell.angle_beta   90.00
_cell.angle_gamma   90.00
#
_symmetry.space_group_name_H-M   'P 1'
#
loop_
_entity.id
_entity.type
_entity.pdbx_description
1 polymer ?
#
loop_
_entity_poly.entity_id
_entity_poly.type
_entity_poly.pdbx_seq_one_letter_code
_entity_poly.pdbx_strand_id
1 'polypeptide(L)'
;FAIEAIREAIPAFAKQIPNFDLKDGILTGVETRTSSPIRIKRDDDTLQSINTKGLFPCGEGAGYAGGILSAAVDGIKVAEAVSLSLVS
;
A
#
# COMPACT_ATOMS: atom_id res chain seq x y z
N PHE A 1 0.84 10.04 -20.84
CA PHE A 1 0.58 8.79 -20.09
C PHE A 1 -0.55 8.91 -19.06
N ALA A 2 -0.36 9.41 -17.83
CA ALA A 2 -1.42 9.39 -16.79
C ALA A 2 -2.67 10.21 -17.15
N ILE A 3 -2.52 11.43 -17.69
CA ILE A 3 -3.64 12.27 -18.12
C ILE A 3 -4.46 11.61 -19.24
N GLU A 4 -3.79 10.99 -20.22
CA GLU A 4 -4.44 10.29 -21.33
C GLU A 4 -5.24 9.10 -20.81
N ALA A 5 -4.65 8.29 -19.91
CA ALA A 5 -5.35 7.17 -19.29
C ALA A 5 -6.59 7.61 -18.51
N ILE A 6 -6.52 8.70 -17.76
CA ILE A 6 -7.68 9.25 -17.02
C ILE A 6 -8.76 9.75 -18.00
N ARG A 7 -8.38 10.41 -19.10
CA ARG A 7 -9.33 10.89 -20.12
C ARG A 7 -10.09 9.74 -20.80
N GLU A 8 -9.47 8.57 -20.95
CA GLU A 8 -10.12 7.37 -21.48
C GLU A 8 -10.98 6.66 -20.41
N ALA A 9 -10.49 6.58 -19.17
CA ALA A 9 -11.13 5.83 -18.09
C ALA A 9 -12.47 6.45 -17.64
N ILE A 10 -12.58 7.78 -17.55
CA ILE A 10 -13.81 8.45 -17.06
C ILE A 10 -15.04 8.11 -17.93
N PRO A 11 -15.02 8.25 -19.27
CA PRO A 11 -16.13 7.82 -20.12
C PRO A 11 -16.35 6.30 -20.10
N ALA A 12 -15.29 5.50 -19.91
CA ALA A 12 -15.43 4.04 -19.80
C ALA A 12 -16.19 3.65 -18.53
N PHE A 13 -15.96 4.33 -17.41
CA PHE A 13 -16.70 4.11 -16.16
C PHE A 13 -18.17 4.53 -16.26
N ALA A 14 -18.51 5.54 -17.06
CA ALA A 14 -19.90 5.95 -17.30
C ALA A 14 -20.76 4.83 -17.94
N LYS A 15 -20.13 3.88 -18.63
CA LYS A 15 -20.81 2.68 -19.17
C LYS A 15 -21.18 1.66 -18.08
N GLN A 16 -20.52 1.71 -16.91
CA GLN A 16 -20.76 0.81 -15.78
C GLN A 16 -21.57 1.49 -14.68
N ILE A 17 -21.31 2.77 -14.44
CA ILE A 17 -21.96 3.59 -13.43
C ILE A 17 -22.58 4.79 -14.16
N PRO A 18 -23.92 4.85 -14.28
CA PRO A 18 -24.58 5.98 -14.93
C PRO A 18 -24.14 7.32 -14.31
N ASN A 19 -23.91 8.31 -15.16
CA ASN A 19 -23.52 9.67 -14.77
C ASN A 19 -22.13 9.80 -14.11
N PHE A 20 -21.21 8.85 -14.33
CA PHE A 20 -19.84 8.97 -13.83
C PHE A 20 -19.01 10.08 -14.52
N ASP A 21 -19.42 10.52 -15.72
CA ASP A 21 -18.72 11.50 -16.58
C ASP A 21 -19.46 12.85 -16.70
N LEU A 22 -20.23 13.22 -15.67
CA LEU A 22 -20.94 14.51 -15.62
C LEU A 22 -20.01 15.69 -15.89
N LYS A 23 -20.45 16.62 -16.76
CA LYS A 23 -19.66 17.80 -17.17
C LYS A 23 -19.33 18.75 -16.03
N ASP A 24 -20.17 18.75 -14.99
CA ASP A 24 -20.04 19.53 -13.75
C ASP A 24 -19.42 18.72 -12.60
N GLY A 25 -18.99 17.49 -12.84
CA GLY A 25 -18.21 16.71 -11.89
C GLY A 25 -16.84 17.35 -11.62
N ILE A 26 -16.43 17.37 -10.35
CA ILE A 26 -15.20 18.04 -9.91
C ILE A 26 -14.06 17.02 -9.77
N LEU A 27 -12.94 17.26 -10.44
CA LEU A 27 -11.67 16.58 -10.20
C LEU A 27 -10.82 17.44 -9.26
N THR A 28 -10.49 16.91 -8.08
CA THR A 28 -9.81 17.67 -7.02
C THR A 28 -8.36 17.26 -6.88
N GLY A 29 -7.45 18.23 -7.05
CA GLY A 29 -6.05 18.10 -6.65
C GLY A 29 -5.30 16.91 -7.25
N VAL A 30 -4.21 16.52 -6.59
CA VAL A 30 -3.43 15.33 -6.93
C VAL A 30 -3.36 14.40 -5.73
N GLU A 31 -3.72 13.13 -5.94
CA GLU A 31 -3.58 12.09 -4.93
C GLU A 31 -2.25 11.36 -5.14
N THR A 32 -1.22 11.73 -4.38
CA THR A 32 0.16 11.28 -4.64
C THR A 32 0.66 10.23 -3.65
N ARG A 33 -0.13 9.87 -2.63
CA ARG A 33 0.31 9.01 -1.52
C ARG A 33 -0.60 7.79 -1.34
N THR A 34 -0.86 7.09 -2.45
CA THR A 34 -1.70 5.87 -2.45
C THR A 34 -1.02 4.69 -1.76
N SER A 35 0.31 4.68 -1.70
CA SER A 35 1.11 3.66 -1.02
C SER A 35 2.54 4.18 -0.77
N SER A 36 3.34 3.45 0.00
CA SER A 36 4.75 3.80 0.20
C SER A 36 5.53 3.77 -1.12
N PRO A 37 6.32 4.81 -1.43
CA PRO A 37 7.16 4.86 -2.62
C PRO A 37 8.43 4.01 -2.47
N ILE A 38 8.65 3.39 -1.31
CA ILE A 38 9.82 2.57 -1.01
C ILE A 38 9.41 1.22 -0.45
N ARG A 39 10.33 0.25 -0.53
CA ARG A 39 10.22 -1.02 0.16
C ARG A 39 11.47 -1.26 0.98
N ILE A 40 11.31 -1.35 2.30
CA ILE A 40 12.40 -1.65 3.22
C ILE A 40 12.50 -3.17 3.31
N LYS A 41 13.34 -3.77 2.48
CA LYS A 41 13.40 -5.23 2.33
C LYS A 41 13.67 -5.94 3.66
N ARG A 42 12.81 -6.90 3.97
CA ARG A 42 12.95 -7.87 5.05
C ARG A 42 12.90 -9.28 4.47
N ASP A 43 13.51 -10.22 5.18
CA ASP A 43 13.44 -11.65 4.93
C ASP A 43 12.01 -12.17 5.14
N ASP A 44 11.53 -13.04 4.26
CA ASP A 44 10.11 -13.44 4.25
C ASP A 44 9.77 -14.45 5.36
N ASP A 45 10.77 -15.16 5.89
CA ASP A 45 10.59 -16.15 6.95
C ASP A 45 10.74 -15.51 8.34
N THR A 46 11.82 -14.75 8.56
CA THR A 46 12.13 -14.13 9.85
C THR A 46 11.51 -12.75 10.03
N LEU A 47 11.02 -12.13 8.95
CA LEU A 47 10.48 -10.77 8.91
C LEU A 47 11.47 -9.68 9.33
N GLN A 48 12.76 -10.00 9.39
CA GLN A 48 13.82 -9.08 9.80
C GLN A 48 14.46 -8.43 8.58
N SER A 49 14.95 -7.19 8.72
CA SER A 49 15.68 -6.50 7.66
C SER A 49 16.83 -7.38 7.15
N ILE A 50 16.98 -7.44 5.83
CA ILE A 50 17.99 -8.28 5.17
C ILE A 50 19.44 -7.85 5.48
N ASN A 51 19.64 -6.66 6.02
CA ASN A 51 20.97 -6.09 6.27
C ASN A 51 21.18 -5.51 7.67
N THR A 52 20.15 -5.54 8.54
CA THR A 52 20.22 -4.94 9.87
C THR A 52 19.50 -5.84 10.87
N LYS A 53 20.26 -6.58 11.67
CA LYS A 53 19.68 -7.50 12.65
C LYS A 53 18.93 -6.74 13.75
N GLY A 54 17.81 -7.29 14.19
CA GLY A 54 16.90 -6.68 15.18
C GLY A 54 15.97 -5.59 14.65
N LEU A 55 16.05 -5.22 13.36
CA LEU A 55 15.12 -4.30 12.71
C LEU A 55 14.03 -5.08 11.97
N PHE A 56 12.76 -4.78 12.23
CA PHE A 56 11.61 -5.46 11.63
C PHE A 56 10.71 -4.45 10.87
N PRO A 57 10.98 -4.19 9.58
CA PRO A 57 10.13 -3.32 8.78
C PRO A 57 8.70 -3.86 8.67
N CYS A 58 7.67 -3.05 8.94
CA CYS A 58 6.27 -3.47 8.92
C CYS A 58 5.31 -2.41 8.38
N GLY A 59 4.13 -2.86 7.98
CA GLY A 59 3.02 -2.04 7.52
C GLY A 59 3.26 -1.33 6.20
N GLU A 60 2.43 -0.32 5.92
CA GLU A 60 2.45 0.40 4.65
C GLU A 60 3.74 1.21 4.47
N GLY A 61 4.23 1.86 5.53
CA GLY A 61 5.48 2.64 5.47
C GLY A 61 6.68 1.81 4.98
N ALA A 62 6.75 0.53 5.37
CA ALA A 62 7.78 -0.39 4.91
C ALA A 62 7.51 -1.01 3.52
N GLY A 63 6.31 -0.83 2.96
CA GLY A 63 5.88 -1.38 1.68
C GLY A 63 5.31 -2.80 1.76
N TYR A 64 4.79 -3.23 2.92
CA TYR A 64 4.24 -4.58 3.15
C TYR A 64 2.72 -4.60 3.39
N ALA A 65 2.07 -3.44 3.37
CA ALA A 65 0.61 -3.31 3.47
C ALA A 65 0.11 -2.13 2.62
N GLY A 66 -1.20 -2.03 2.43
CA GLY A 66 -1.84 -0.95 1.63
C GLY A 66 -3.19 -0.50 2.17
N GLY A 67 -3.46 -0.74 3.45
CA GLY A 67 -4.69 -0.34 4.11
C GLY A 67 -4.74 -0.80 5.56
N ILE A 68 -5.75 -0.35 6.31
CA ILE A 68 -5.86 -0.55 7.76
C ILE A 68 -5.77 -2.05 8.12
N LEU A 69 -6.60 -2.89 7.49
CA LEU A 69 -6.64 -4.32 7.81
C LEU A 69 -5.33 -5.03 7.45
N SER A 70 -4.76 -4.75 6.29
CA SER A 70 -3.51 -5.39 5.87
C SER A 70 -2.32 -4.95 6.73
N ALA A 71 -2.28 -3.69 7.17
CA ALA A 71 -1.26 -3.19 8.07
C ALA A 71 -1.37 -3.81 9.47
N ALA A 72 -2.60 -4.00 9.97
CA ALA A 72 -2.83 -4.68 11.24
C ALA A 72 -2.39 -6.16 11.18
N VAL A 73 -2.74 -6.87 10.10
CA VAL A 73 -2.31 -8.27 9.89
C VAL A 73 -0.78 -8.36 9.81
N ASP A 74 -0.12 -7.45 9.09
CA ASP A 74 1.33 -7.41 9.02
C ASP A 74 1.97 -7.14 10.39
N GLY A 75 1.38 -6.23 11.16
CA GLY A 75 1.81 -5.92 12.52
C GLY A 75 1.76 -7.11 13.46
N ILE A 76 0.69 -7.92 13.41
CA ILE A 76 0.58 -9.16 14.21
C ILE A 76 1.70 -10.14 13.85
N LYS A 77 1.92 -10.40 12.56
CA LYS A 77 2.98 -11.30 12.10
C LYS A 77 4.37 -10.85 12.56
N VAL A 78 4.63 -9.55 12.45
CA VAL A 78 5.91 -8.98 12.89
C VAL A 78 6.07 -9.07 14.41
N ALA A 79 5.01 -8.84 15.19
CA ALA A 79 5.04 -9.01 16.64
C ALA A 79 5.34 -10.47 17.04
N GLU A 80 4.76 -11.45 16.35
CA GLU A 80 5.05 -12.88 16.54
C GLU A 80 6.52 -13.19 16.21
N ALA A 81 7.03 -12.71 15.07
CA ALA A 81 8.42 -12.91 14.66
C ALA A 81 9.43 -12.27 15.61
N VAL A 82 9.16 -11.05 16.10
CA VAL A 82 9.95 -10.40 17.14
C VAL A 82 9.98 -11.27 18.40
N SER A 83 8.82 -11.76 18.84
CA SER A 83 8.71 -12.60 20.04
C SER A 83 9.53 -13.89 19.91
N LEU A 84 9.46 -14.57 18.76
CA LEU A 84 10.26 -15.75 18.47
C LEU A 84 11.76 -15.46 18.48
N SER A 85 12.19 -14.31 17.92
CA SER A 85 13.60 -13.92 17.86
C SER A 85 14.26 -13.63 19.21
N LEU A 86 13.46 -13.37 20.25
CA LEU A 86 13.95 -13.07 21.60
C LEU A 86 14.14 -14.32 22.47
N VAL A 87 13.49 -15.43 22.12
CA VAL A 87 13.54 -16.69 22.88
C VAL A 87 14.42 -17.76 22.24
N SER A 88 14.88 -17.51 21.02
CA SER A 88 15.85 -18.33 20.27
C SER A 88 17.29 -17.92 20.56
#